data_AF-A0A2V9RM63-F1
#
_entry.id   AF-A0A2V9RM63-F1
#
_cell.length_a   1.000
_cell.length_b   1.000
_cell.length_c   1.000
_cell.angle_alpha   90.00
_cell.angle_beta   90.00
_cell.angle_gamma   90.00
#
_symmetry.space_group_name_H-M   'P 1'
#
loop_
_entity.id
_entity.type
_entity.pdbx_description
1 polymer ?
#
loop_
_entity_poly.entity_id
_entity_poly.type
_entity_poly.pdbx_seq_one_letter_code
_entity_poly.pdbx_strand_id
1 'polypeptide(L)'
;MSELRNLLREAKTSLQDLENLLQKARSIDQTQNDHSVLSREELQSYFDETLKILERLPENLRVEEGIQQRGEIKSLHLQMEEVRIKLEEYLGQVETACEHNLENLSECIESINLGESVNVEASPPASKIPNLNELLSSGEVHFENKDYDACLTVMTQALEVDPSNSEAAHFVVEARKKLEDQHLEEELVITIENLKKEAMDQFDREQYKECEGTFRFLCELEPKNRTLQDYLELSRQKVQETEA
;
A
#
# COMPACT_ATOMS: atom_id res chain seq x y z
N MET A 1 -15.40 17.85 14.87
CA MET A 1 -15.12 18.96 15.81
C MET A 1 -16.20 19.12 16.89
N SER A 2 -17.49 18.92 16.60
CA SER A 2 -18.57 18.98 17.61
C SER A 2 -18.55 17.81 18.60
N GLU A 3 -18.28 16.60 18.13
CA GLU A 3 -18.25 15.37 18.97
C GLU A 3 -17.10 15.36 19.97
N LEU A 4 -15.88 15.72 19.55
CA LEU A 4 -14.73 15.87 20.45
C LEU A 4 -14.98 16.91 21.55
N ARG A 5 -15.69 18.00 21.23
CA ARG A 5 -16.07 19.02 22.23
C ARG A 5 -17.13 18.51 23.21
N ASN A 6 -18.00 17.59 22.78
CA ASN A 6 -18.97 16.94 23.66
C ASN A 6 -18.28 15.91 24.55
N LEU A 7 -17.39 15.08 24.01
CA LEU A 7 -16.60 14.09 24.76
C LEU A 7 -15.66 14.75 25.77
N LEU A 8 -14.97 15.83 25.40
CA LEU A 8 -14.15 16.60 26.36
C LEU A 8 -15.00 17.27 27.44
N ARG A 9 -16.25 17.64 27.13
CA ARG A 9 -17.18 18.19 28.12
C ARG A 9 -17.66 17.09 29.08
N GLU A 10 -17.94 15.90 28.56
CA GLU A 10 -18.33 14.71 29.33
C GLU A 10 -17.20 14.23 30.24
N ALA A 11 -15.98 14.12 29.72
CA ALA A 11 -14.79 13.78 30.50
C ALA A 11 -14.51 14.83 31.59
N LYS A 12 -14.69 16.11 31.27
CA LYS A 12 -14.56 17.20 32.25
C LYS A 12 -15.63 17.12 33.34
N THR A 13 -16.87 16.78 33.01
CA THR A 13 -17.93 16.56 34.01
C THR A 13 -17.61 15.34 34.89
N SER A 14 -17.15 14.23 34.31
CA SER A 14 -16.78 13.03 35.08
C SER A 14 -15.58 13.27 36.02
N LEU A 15 -14.58 14.06 35.59
CA LEU A 15 -13.47 14.46 36.45
C LEU A 15 -13.93 15.40 37.58
N GLN A 16 -14.83 16.34 37.28
CA GLN A 16 -15.41 17.21 38.30
C GLN A 16 -16.26 16.43 39.31
N ASP A 17 -17.01 15.42 38.85
CA ASP A 17 -17.80 14.54 39.71
C ASP A 17 -16.92 13.68 40.61
N LEU A 18 -15.80 13.16 40.07
CA LEU A 18 -14.79 12.45 40.85
C LEU A 18 -14.12 13.36 41.89
N GLU A 19 -13.80 14.59 41.53
CA GLU A 19 -13.22 15.58 42.45
C GLU A 19 -14.20 15.99 43.54
N ASN A 20 -15.49 16.16 43.20
CA ASN A 20 -16.57 16.40 44.16
C ASN A 20 -16.74 15.21 45.12
N LEU A 21 -16.68 13.96 44.62
CA LEU A 21 -16.74 12.75 45.44
C LEU A 21 -15.52 12.64 46.37
N LEU A 22 -14.32 12.94 45.88
CA LEU A 22 -13.10 12.98 46.70
C LEU A 22 -13.15 14.08 47.76
N GLN A 23 -13.68 15.26 47.42
CA GLN A 23 -13.86 16.36 48.37
C GLN A 23 -14.93 16.02 49.41
N LYS A 24 -15.99 15.30 49.02
CA LYS A 24 -17.01 14.79 49.94
C LYS A 24 -16.46 13.69 50.85
N ALA A 25 -15.68 12.75 50.32
CA ALA A 25 -14.96 11.74 51.10
C ALA A 25 -13.99 12.37 52.11
N ARG A 26 -13.28 13.44 51.73
CA ARG A 26 -12.45 14.23 52.66
C ARG A 26 -13.28 14.98 53.71
N SER A 27 -14.45 15.48 53.35
CA SER A 27 -15.36 16.11 54.31
C SER A 27 -15.91 15.10 55.33
N ILE A 28 -16.14 13.86 54.90
CA ILE A 28 -16.56 12.74 55.75
C ILE A 28 -15.45 12.41 56.76
N ASP A 29 -14.20 12.34 56.30
CA ASP A 29 -13.01 12.11 57.12
C ASP A 29 -12.77 13.25 58.15
N GLN A 30 -13.09 14.48 57.77
CA GLN A 30 -13.02 15.65 58.66
C GLN A 30 -14.19 15.72 59.66
N THR A 31 -15.39 15.22 59.30
CA THR A 31 -16.54 15.12 60.21
C THR A 31 -16.49 13.93 61.16
N GLN A 32 -15.50 13.03 61.06
CA GLN A 32 -15.27 11.99 62.07
C GLN A 32 -14.80 12.53 63.43
N ASN A 33 -14.60 13.85 63.56
CA ASN A 33 -14.49 14.52 64.86
C ASN A 33 -15.84 14.85 65.52
N ASP A 34 -16.98 14.72 64.83
CA ASP A 34 -18.33 14.92 65.38
C ASP A 34 -19.29 13.83 64.88
N HIS A 35 -19.58 12.88 65.78
CA HIS A 35 -20.52 11.75 65.75
C HIS A 35 -21.63 11.69 64.65
N SER A 36 -21.25 11.44 63.40
CA SER A 36 -22.17 10.99 62.34
C SER A 36 -21.50 9.88 61.52
N VAL A 37 -21.62 8.64 62.00
CA VAL A 37 -21.12 7.46 61.30
C VAL A 37 -22.04 7.20 60.10
N LEU A 38 -21.54 7.43 58.89
CA LEU A 38 -22.22 6.99 57.66
C LEU A 38 -22.54 5.51 57.76
N SER A 39 -23.75 5.13 57.35
CA SER A 39 -24.12 3.72 57.39
C SER A 39 -23.25 2.93 56.42
N ARG A 40 -23.04 1.65 56.73
CA ARG A 40 -22.29 0.74 55.86
C ARG A 40 -22.91 0.68 54.46
N GLU A 41 -24.23 0.80 54.36
CA GLU A 41 -24.93 0.84 53.06
C GLU A 41 -24.63 2.09 52.25
N GLU A 42 -24.47 3.26 52.89
CA GLU A 42 -24.15 4.51 52.20
C GLU A 42 -22.73 4.49 51.64
N LEU A 43 -21.77 4.00 52.43
CA LEU A 43 -20.39 3.78 51.97
C LEU A 43 -20.33 2.77 50.82
N GLN A 44 -21.07 1.67 50.93
CA GLN A 44 -21.16 0.67 49.86
C GLN A 44 -21.72 1.27 48.57
N SER A 45 -22.77 2.10 48.66
CA SER A 45 -23.35 2.79 47.51
C SER A 45 -22.34 3.71 46.81
N TYR A 46 -21.53 4.46 47.57
CA TYR A 46 -20.48 5.30 46.98
C TYR A 46 -19.38 4.48 46.30
N PHE A 47 -18.99 3.35 46.90
CA PHE A 47 -18.03 2.44 46.28
C PHE A 47 -18.56 1.83 44.99
N ASP A 48 -19.81 1.38 44.96
CA ASP A 48 -20.44 0.80 43.78
C ASP A 48 -20.59 1.83 42.64
N GLU A 49 -20.87 3.09 42.98
CA GLU A 49 -20.96 4.17 42.00
C GLU A 49 -19.59 4.58 41.45
N THR A 50 -18.56 4.58 42.30
CA THR A 50 -17.16 4.83 41.90
C THR A 50 -16.63 3.70 41.01
N LEU A 51 -16.94 2.45 41.35
CA LEU A 51 -16.57 1.28 40.55
C LEU A 51 -17.22 1.30 39.17
N LYS A 52 -18.51 1.66 39.05
CA LYS A 52 -19.19 1.82 37.76
C LYS A 52 -18.55 2.89 36.86
N ILE A 53 -18.03 3.96 37.44
CA ILE A 53 -17.32 5.01 36.69
C ILE A 53 -15.96 4.48 36.21
N LEU A 54 -15.24 3.78 37.08
CA LEU A 54 -13.94 3.16 36.76
C LEU A 54 -14.06 2.05 35.71
N GLU A 55 -15.14 1.27 35.71
CA GLU A 55 -15.39 0.22 34.71
C GLU A 55 -15.69 0.77 33.32
N ARG A 56 -16.18 2.03 33.21
CA ARG A 56 -16.49 2.69 31.92
C ARG A 56 -15.33 3.47 31.33
N LEU A 57 -14.30 3.78 32.11
CA LEU A 57 -13.10 4.50 31.69
C LEU A 57 -12.32 3.78 30.56
N PRO A 58 -12.10 2.46 30.61
CA PRO A 58 -11.36 1.73 29.57
C PRO A 58 -12.05 1.75 28.19
N GLU A 59 -13.39 1.72 28.15
CA GLU A 59 -14.14 1.77 26.89
C GLU A 59 -14.02 3.14 26.22
N ASN A 60 -14.07 4.23 27.00
CA ASN A 60 -13.95 5.59 26.49
C ASN A 60 -12.52 5.90 25.99
N LEU A 61 -11.48 5.40 26.69
CA LEU A 61 -10.08 5.54 26.30
C LEU A 61 -9.76 4.75 25.01
N ARG A 62 -10.31 3.54 24.85
CA ARG A 62 -10.15 2.74 23.61
C ARG A 62 -10.81 3.41 22.39
N VAL A 63 -11.94 4.08 22.59
CA VAL A 63 -12.60 4.86 21.54
C VAL A 63 -11.73 6.07 21.15
N GLU A 64 -11.08 6.72 22.11
CA GLU A 64 -10.21 7.88 21.88
C GLU A 64 -8.91 7.51 21.12
N GLU A 65 -8.25 6.40 21.48
CA GLU A 65 -7.10 5.86 20.72
C GLU A 65 -7.49 5.49 19.29
N GLY A 66 -8.65 4.84 19.09
CA GLY A 66 -9.15 4.49 17.76
C GLY A 66 -9.54 5.70 16.90
N ILE A 67 -10.04 6.79 17.51
CA ILE A 67 -10.35 8.04 16.82
C ILE A 67 -9.07 8.79 16.44
N GLN A 68 -8.07 8.80 17.32
CA GLN A 68 -6.77 9.43 17.06
C GLN A 68 -6.03 8.74 15.91
N GLN A 69 -5.93 7.41 15.94
CA GLN A 69 -5.35 6.62 14.84
C GLN A 69 -6.11 6.82 13.53
N ARG A 70 -7.45 6.89 13.57
CA ARG A 70 -8.27 7.18 12.38
C ARG A 70 -8.05 8.61 11.86
N GLY A 71 -7.71 9.56 12.72
CA GLY A 71 -7.33 10.93 12.36
C GLY A 71 -5.97 10.99 11.67
N GLU A 72 -4.98 10.28 12.21
CA GLU A 72 -3.64 10.16 11.63
C GLU A 72 -3.69 9.46 10.26
N ILE A 73 -4.45 8.38 10.11
CA ILE A 73 -4.66 7.70 8.82
C ILE A 73 -5.30 8.62 7.80
N LYS A 74 -6.32 9.42 8.20
CA LYS A 74 -6.93 10.42 7.29
C LYS A 74 -5.96 11.51 6.89
N SER A 75 -5.12 11.97 7.82
CA SER A 75 -4.09 12.97 7.55
C SER A 75 -3.04 12.41 6.58
N LEU A 76 -2.60 11.18 6.78
CA LEU A 76 -1.66 10.50 5.91
C LEU A 76 -2.25 10.29 4.52
N HIS A 77 -3.52 9.90 4.41
CA HIS A 77 -4.21 9.75 3.13
C HIS A 77 -4.30 11.08 2.37
N LEU A 78 -4.57 12.19 3.05
CA LEU A 78 -4.60 13.52 2.44
C LEU A 78 -3.21 13.97 1.95
N GLN A 79 -2.16 13.69 2.73
CA GLN A 79 -0.78 13.95 2.33
C GLN A 79 -0.34 13.08 1.14
N MET A 80 -0.71 11.80 1.14
CA MET A 80 -0.46 10.90 0.02
C MET A 80 -1.20 11.36 -1.25
N GLU A 81 -2.43 11.85 -1.11
CA GLU A 81 -3.20 12.38 -2.23
C GLU A 81 -2.58 13.67 -2.79
N GLU A 82 -2.06 14.56 -1.94
CA GLU A 82 -1.31 15.74 -2.38
C GLU A 82 -0.03 15.36 -3.14
N VAL A 83 0.70 14.35 -2.66
CA VAL A 83 1.89 13.83 -3.34
C VAL A 83 1.50 13.20 -4.68
N ARG A 84 0.40 12.44 -4.75
CA ARG A 84 -0.12 11.84 -5.99
C ARG A 84 -0.40 12.92 -7.04
N ILE A 85 -1.13 13.96 -6.68
CA ILE A 85 -1.46 15.07 -7.59
C ILE A 85 -0.19 15.75 -8.12
N LYS A 86 0.80 16.01 -7.26
CA LYS A 86 2.08 16.59 -7.68
C LYS A 86 2.86 15.67 -8.63
N LEU A 87 2.84 14.36 -8.37
CA LEU A 87 3.50 13.39 -9.22
C LEU A 87 2.87 13.35 -10.61
N GLU A 88 1.53 13.38 -10.69
CA GLU A 88 0.78 13.42 -11.94
C GLU A 88 1.10 14.69 -12.74
N GLU A 89 1.23 15.84 -12.07
CA GLU A 89 1.63 17.09 -12.71
C GLU A 89 3.06 17.00 -13.29
N TYR A 90 4.02 16.46 -12.54
CA TYR A 90 5.39 16.27 -13.04
C TYR A 90 5.45 15.29 -14.20
N LEU A 91 4.68 14.20 -14.15
CA LEU A 91 4.61 13.22 -15.23
C LEU A 91 4.10 13.88 -16.52
N GLY A 92 3.00 14.65 -16.43
CA GLY A 92 2.46 15.38 -17.58
C GLY A 92 3.43 16.40 -18.18
N GLN A 93 4.24 17.07 -17.34
CA GLN A 93 5.30 17.96 -17.82
C GLN A 93 6.40 17.21 -18.58
N VAL A 94 6.81 16.05 -18.09
CA VAL A 94 7.80 15.19 -18.75
C VAL A 94 7.27 14.65 -20.07
N GLU A 95 6.02 14.17 -20.09
CA GLU A 95 5.36 13.70 -21.31
C GLU A 95 5.32 14.80 -22.38
N THR A 96 4.87 16.00 -22.01
CA THR A 96 4.83 17.15 -22.93
C THR A 96 6.23 17.52 -23.45
N ALA A 97 7.26 17.46 -22.59
CA ALA A 97 8.64 17.73 -23.00
C ALA A 97 9.18 16.65 -23.96
N CYS A 98 8.83 15.39 -23.73
CA CYS A 98 9.19 14.27 -24.59
C CYS A 98 8.51 14.39 -25.97
N GLU A 99 7.22 14.70 -26.01
CA GLU A 99 6.47 14.95 -27.25
C GLU A 99 7.11 16.06 -28.06
N HIS A 100 7.41 17.19 -27.42
CA HIS A 100 8.07 18.32 -28.09
C HIS A 100 9.46 17.97 -28.62
N ASN A 101 10.25 17.19 -27.86
CA ASN A 101 11.55 16.73 -28.33
C ASN A 101 11.44 15.77 -29.53
N LEU A 102 10.43 14.90 -29.54
CA LEU A 102 10.16 14.00 -30.67
C LEU A 102 9.74 14.78 -31.91
N GLU A 103 8.88 15.80 -31.77
CA GLU A 103 8.52 16.70 -32.87
C GLU A 103 9.76 17.42 -33.43
N ASN A 104 10.59 18.01 -32.56
CA ASN A 104 11.81 18.70 -32.97
C ASN A 104 12.81 17.76 -33.69
N LEU A 105 12.93 16.51 -33.21
CA LEU A 105 13.76 15.50 -33.87
C LEU A 105 13.18 15.12 -35.24
N SER A 106 11.86 14.98 -35.35
CA SER A 106 11.18 14.72 -36.62
C SER A 106 11.43 15.84 -37.63
N GLU A 107 11.28 17.10 -37.22
CA GLU A 107 11.57 18.27 -38.07
C GLU A 107 13.05 18.32 -38.49
N CYS A 108 13.98 17.96 -37.59
CA CYS A 108 15.40 17.86 -37.91
C CYS A 108 15.69 16.77 -38.95
N ILE A 109 15.06 15.60 -38.82
CA ILE A 109 15.21 14.48 -39.76
C ILE A 109 14.67 14.86 -41.14
N GLU A 110 13.50 15.52 -41.21
CA GLU A 110 12.96 16.02 -42.48
C GLU A 110 13.87 17.05 -43.15
N SER A 111 14.47 17.95 -42.34
CA SER A 111 15.41 18.96 -42.83
C SER A 111 16.71 18.36 -43.38
N ILE A 112 17.18 17.25 -42.80
CA ILE A 112 18.35 16.51 -43.29
C ILE A 112 18.02 15.79 -44.60
N ASN A 113 16.84 15.16 -44.68
CA ASN A 113 16.40 14.45 -45.89
C ASN A 113 16.14 15.37 -47.09
N LEU A 114 15.77 16.65 -46.88
CA LEU A 114 15.70 17.64 -47.97
C LEU A 114 17.07 18.19 -48.41
N GLY A 115 18.12 18.01 -47.60
CA GLY A 115 19.48 18.49 -47.87
C GLY A 115 20.33 17.54 -48.72
N GLU A 116 20.05 16.24 -48.72
CA GLU A 116 20.79 15.23 -49.49
C GLU A 116 20.18 15.00 -50.88
N SER A 117 20.31 16.01 -51.74
CA SER A 117 20.34 15.78 -53.19
C SER A 117 21.80 15.62 -53.65
N VAL A 118 22.47 14.59 -53.15
CA VAL A 118 23.80 14.19 -53.67
C VAL A 118 23.73 12.76 -54.16
N ASN A 119 23.63 12.69 -55.49
CA ASN A 119 24.07 11.65 -56.41
C ASN A 119 25.02 10.61 -55.77
N VAL A 120 24.59 9.35 -55.60
CA VAL A 120 25.51 8.22 -55.41
C VAL A 120 25.11 7.08 -56.33
N GLU A 121 26.05 6.82 -57.25
CA GLU A 121 26.10 5.72 -58.19
C GLU A 121 26.09 4.34 -57.49
N ALA A 122 25.65 3.36 -58.27
CA ALA A 122 25.54 1.95 -57.93
C ALA A 122 26.86 1.26 -57.52
N SER A 123 26.85 0.46 -56.45
CA SER A 123 27.10 -1.01 -56.47
C SER A 123 27.22 -1.65 -55.07
N PRO A 124 27.08 -3.00 -54.94
CA PRO A 124 26.61 -3.70 -53.74
C PRO A 124 27.75 -4.28 -52.85
N PRO A 125 27.39 -4.89 -51.71
CA PRO A 125 27.26 -6.35 -51.70
C PRO A 125 25.98 -6.86 -51.01
N ALA A 126 25.56 -8.05 -51.43
CA ALA A 126 24.38 -8.75 -50.94
C ALA A 126 24.48 -9.11 -49.44
N SER A 127 23.66 -8.46 -48.62
CA SER A 127 23.13 -9.02 -47.38
C SER A 127 21.62 -9.15 -47.57
N LYS A 128 21.08 -10.37 -47.41
CA LYS A 128 19.64 -10.64 -47.55
C LYS A 128 18.87 -9.69 -46.65
N ILE A 129 18.11 -8.76 -47.23
CA ILE A 129 17.08 -8.01 -46.50
C ILE A 129 16.14 -9.07 -45.92
N PRO A 130 16.00 -9.18 -44.59
CA PRO A 130 15.08 -10.14 -43.99
C PRO A 130 13.68 -9.89 -44.57
N ASN A 131 13.02 -10.95 -45.02
CA ASN A 131 11.68 -10.81 -45.59
C ASN A 131 10.72 -10.40 -44.45
N LEU A 132 9.97 -9.32 -44.64
CA LEU A 132 9.00 -8.83 -43.66
C LEU A 132 8.06 -9.95 -43.17
N ASN A 133 7.63 -10.83 -44.08
CA ASN A 133 6.77 -11.96 -43.71
C ASN A 133 7.49 -12.98 -42.81
N GLU A 134 8.81 -13.20 -43.01
CA GLU A 134 9.59 -14.09 -42.15
C GLU A 134 9.76 -13.49 -40.75
N LEU A 135 9.96 -12.17 -40.66
CA LEU A 135 10.03 -11.46 -39.38
C LEU A 135 8.70 -11.54 -38.64
N LEU A 136 7.57 -11.25 -39.32
CA LEU A 136 6.24 -11.34 -38.71
C LEU A 136 5.94 -12.76 -38.21
N SER A 137 6.13 -13.79 -39.04
CA SER A 137 5.90 -15.17 -38.60
C SER A 137 6.84 -15.60 -37.47
N SER A 138 8.11 -15.18 -37.50
CA SER A 138 9.05 -15.50 -36.42
C SER A 138 8.68 -14.79 -35.12
N GLY A 139 8.29 -13.52 -35.18
CA GLY A 139 7.88 -12.76 -34.00
C GLY A 139 6.60 -13.30 -33.37
N GLU A 140 5.64 -13.75 -34.18
CA GLU A 140 4.41 -14.42 -33.73
C GLU A 140 4.76 -15.71 -32.97
N VAL A 141 5.66 -16.54 -33.50
CA VAL A 141 6.13 -17.76 -32.82
C VAL A 141 6.78 -17.45 -31.47
N HIS A 142 7.61 -16.39 -31.39
CA HIS A 142 8.18 -15.97 -30.10
C HIS A 142 7.10 -15.51 -29.13
N PHE A 143 6.10 -14.77 -29.61
CA PHE A 143 4.95 -14.33 -28.79
C PHE A 143 4.16 -15.52 -28.23
N GLU A 144 3.84 -16.51 -29.07
CA GLU A 144 3.12 -17.73 -28.67
C GLU A 144 3.91 -18.56 -27.65
N ASN A 145 5.23 -18.60 -27.81
CA ASN A 145 6.14 -19.26 -26.87
C ASN A 145 6.36 -18.45 -25.58
N LYS A 146 5.73 -17.28 -25.43
CA LYS A 146 5.90 -16.32 -24.31
C LYS A 146 7.33 -15.79 -24.18
N ASP A 147 8.10 -15.85 -25.25
CA ASP A 147 9.44 -15.26 -25.35
C ASP A 147 9.30 -13.81 -25.81
N TYR A 148 8.81 -12.96 -24.90
CA TYR A 148 8.39 -11.61 -25.25
C TYR A 148 9.57 -10.70 -25.61
N ASP A 149 10.76 -10.90 -25.03
CA ASP A 149 11.98 -10.17 -25.43
C ASP A 149 12.41 -10.49 -26.87
N ALA A 150 12.40 -11.76 -27.25
CA ALA A 150 12.71 -12.14 -28.63
C ALA A 150 11.62 -11.67 -29.60
N CYS A 151 10.35 -11.75 -29.20
CA CYS A 151 9.24 -11.19 -29.96
C CYS A 151 9.43 -9.70 -30.23
N LEU A 152 9.76 -8.92 -29.19
CA LEU A 152 10.02 -7.48 -29.31
C LEU A 152 11.17 -7.17 -30.25
N THR A 153 12.26 -7.93 -30.15
CA THR A 153 13.42 -7.77 -31.01
C THR A 153 13.04 -7.99 -32.49
N VAL A 154 12.36 -9.09 -32.79
CA VAL A 154 11.98 -9.46 -34.16
C VAL A 154 10.91 -8.51 -34.72
N MET A 155 9.92 -8.12 -33.93
CA MET A 155 8.86 -7.22 -34.38
C MET A 155 9.34 -5.77 -34.54
N THR A 156 10.35 -5.35 -33.78
CA THR A 156 11.00 -4.05 -34.00
C THR A 156 11.76 -4.06 -35.33
N GLN A 157 12.45 -5.15 -35.68
CA GLN A 157 13.07 -5.31 -37.01
C GLN A 157 12.02 -5.29 -38.13
N ALA A 158 10.83 -5.87 -37.91
CA ALA A 158 9.73 -5.79 -38.88
C ALA A 158 9.27 -4.34 -39.11
N LEU A 159 9.21 -3.53 -38.05
CA LEU A 159 8.88 -2.10 -38.12
C LEU A 159 10.01 -1.26 -38.75
N GLU A 160 11.27 -1.68 -38.66
CA GLU A 160 12.36 -1.04 -39.40
C GLU A 160 12.23 -1.26 -40.92
N VAL A 161 11.71 -2.43 -41.33
CA VAL A 161 11.45 -2.77 -42.74
C VAL A 161 10.18 -2.10 -43.27
N ASP A 162 9.10 -2.09 -42.47
CA ASP A 162 7.85 -1.39 -42.76
C ASP A 162 7.32 -0.69 -41.50
N PRO A 163 7.63 0.61 -41.34
CA PRO A 163 7.18 1.40 -40.19
C PRO A 163 5.65 1.53 -40.05
N SER A 164 4.90 1.29 -41.14
CA SER A 164 3.45 1.37 -41.16
C SER A 164 2.75 0.03 -40.88
N ASN A 165 3.52 -1.02 -40.59
CA ASN A 165 2.99 -2.35 -40.37
C ASN A 165 2.22 -2.44 -39.05
N SER A 166 0.89 -2.46 -39.14
CA SER A 166 0.00 -2.49 -37.98
C SER A 166 0.12 -3.76 -37.14
N GLU A 167 0.48 -4.89 -37.77
CA GLU A 167 0.60 -6.18 -37.10
C GLU A 167 1.84 -6.22 -36.20
N ALA A 168 3.01 -5.85 -36.74
CA ALA A 168 4.23 -5.73 -35.96
C ALA A 168 4.07 -4.72 -34.80
N ALA A 169 3.43 -3.57 -35.05
CA ALA A 169 3.15 -2.58 -34.02
C ALA A 169 2.27 -3.13 -32.88
N HIS A 170 1.22 -3.89 -33.23
CA HIS A 170 0.35 -4.54 -32.26
C HIS A 170 1.12 -5.54 -31.39
N PHE A 171 1.94 -6.41 -32.00
CA PHE A 171 2.73 -7.38 -31.25
C PHE A 171 3.77 -6.72 -30.35
N VAL A 172 4.39 -5.59 -30.75
CA VAL A 172 5.30 -4.85 -29.87
C VAL A 172 4.58 -4.34 -28.61
N VAL A 173 3.39 -3.77 -28.76
CA VAL A 173 2.62 -3.27 -27.60
C VAL A 173 2.22 -4.42 -26.67
N GLU A 174 1.66 -5.49 -27.23
CA GLU A 174 1.22 -6.64 -26.42
C GLU A 174 2.40 -7.36 -25.77
N ALA A 175 3.53 -7.54 -26.47
CA ALA A 175 4.71 -8.19 -25.92
C ALA A 175 5.33 -7.37 -24.77
N ARG A 176 5.38 -6.03 -24.89
CA ARG A 176 5.84 -5.16 -23.78
C ARG A 176 4.97 -5.33 -22.54
N LYS A 177 3.65 -5.26 -22.73
CA LYS A 177 2.71 -5.42 -21.62
C LYS A 177 2.86 -6.78 -20.95
N LYS A 178 2.98 -7.85 -21.74
CA LYS A 178 3.13 -9.20 -21.21
C LYS A 178 4.46 -9.43 -20.51
N LEU A 179 5.53 -8.82 -20.99
CA LEU A 179 6.84 -8.85 -20.34
C LEU A 179 6.81 -8.11 -18.99
N GLU A 180 6.15 -6.96 -18.94
CA GLU A 180 5.95 -6.21 -17.69
C GLU A 180 5.09 -7.01 -16.68
N ASP A 181 3.98 -7.60 -17.14
CA ASP A 181 3.15 -8.48 -16.32
C ASP A 181 3.98 -9.64 -15.73
N GLN A 182 4.87 -10.25 -16.52
CA GLN A 182 5.77 -11.32 -16.06
C GLN A 182 6.75 -10.84 -14.99
N HIS A 183 7.41 -9.70 -15.21
CA HIS A 183 8.34 -9.15 -14.24
C HIS A 183 7.65 -8.81 -12.90
N LEU A 184 6.44 -8.25 -12.96
CA LEU A 184 5.65 -7.96 -11.77
C LEU A 184 5.24 -9.23 -11.02
N GLU A 185 4.87 -10.30 -11.74
CA GLU A 185 4.57 -11.60 -11.14
C GLU A 185 5.80 -12.20 -10.45
N GLU A 186 6.97 -12.16 -11.08
CA GLU A 186 8.24 -12.63 -10.50
C GLU A 186 8.64 -11.83 -9.25
N GLU A 187 8.55 -10.51 -9.31
CA GLU A 187 8.84 -9.63 -8.17
C GLU A 187 7.88 -9.89 -7.00
N LEU A 188 6.59 -10.10 -7.29
CA LEU A 188 5.60 -10.43 -6.29
C LEU A 188 5.90 -11.77 -5.61
N VAL A 189 6.30 -12.79 -6.38
CA VAL A 189 6.70 -14.09 -5.81
C VAL A 189 7.89 -13.93 -4.86
N ILE A 190 8.93 -13.20 -5.27
CA ILE A 190 10.11 -12.94 -4.42
C ILE A 190 9.70 -12.19 -3.15
N THR A 191 8.83 -11.19 -3.29
CA THR A 191 8.35 -10.37 -2.17
C THR A 191 7.55 -11.21 -1.17
N ILE A 192 6.67 -12.09 -1.66
CA ILE A 192 5.89 -13.00 -0.82
C ILE A 192 6.82 -13.96 -0.05
N GLU A 193 7.81 -14.55 -0.71
CA GLU A 193 8.76 -15.46 -0.05
C GLU A 193 9.60 -14.75 1.02
N ASN A 194 10.08 -13.53 0.74
CA ASN A 194 10.77 -12.72 1.73
C ASN A 194 9.88 -12.37 2.91
N LEU A 195 8.61 -12.04 2.66
CA LEU A 195 7.64 -11.72 3.70
C LEU A 195 7.31 -12.94 4.58
N LYS A 196 7.20 -14.14 3.99
CA LYS A 196 7.05 -15.40 4.73
C LYS A 196 8.23 -15.62 5.67
N LYS A 197 9.45 -15.46 5.14
CA LYS A 197 10.67 -15.62 5.93
C LYS A 197 10.73 -14.63 7.09
N GLU A 198 10.47 -13.35 6.82
CA GLU A 198 10.46 -12.31 7.86
C GLU A 198 9.39 -12.60 8.93
N ALA A 199 8.18 -13.03 8.54
CA ALA A 199 7.14 -13.40 9.50
C ALA A 199 7.55 -14.59 10.39
N MET A 200 8.23 -15.59 9.82
CA MET A 200 8.77 -16.72 10.57
C MET A 200 9.90 -16.28 11.51
N ASP A 201 10.83 -15.42 11.05
CA ASP A 201 11.91 -14.87 11.88
C ASP A 201 11.36 -14.03 13.05
N GLN A 202 10.28 -13.27 12.83
CA GLN A 202 9.56 -12.53 13.88
C GLN A 202 8.90 -13.48 14.88
N PHE A 203 8.24 -14.53 14.39
CA PHE A 203 7.63 -15.55 15.23
C PHE A 203 8.67 -16.24 16.14
N ASP A 204 9.82 -16.61 15.59
CA ASP A 204 10.93 -17.23 16.33
C ASP A 204 11.54 -16.28 17.38
N ARG A 205 11.43 -14.97 17.16
CA ARG A 205 11.82 -13.91 18.11
C ARG A 205 10.72 -13.54 19.10
N GLU A 206 9.63 -14.28 19.12
CA GLU A 206 8.47 -14.06 19.98
C GLU A 206 7.75 -12.71 19.72
N GLN A 207 7.96 -12.12 18.55
CA GLN A 207 7.32 -10.87 18.09
C GLN A 207 5.93 -11.18 17.53
N TYR A 208 5.07 -11.75 18.38
CA TYR A 208 3.81 -12.38 17.95
C TYR A 208 2.78 -11.39 17.40
N LYS A 209 2.77 -10.15 17.91
CA LYS A 209 1.85 -9.10 17.44
C LYS A 209 2.22 -8.63 16.04
N GLU A 210 3.51 -8.50 15.78
CA GLU A 210 4.08 -8.08 14.50
C GLU A 210 3.85 -9.16 13.44
N CYS A 211 4.17 -10.42 13.76
CA CYS A 211 4.04 -11.51 12.79
C CYS A 211 2.57 -11.90 12.52
N GLU A 212 1.64 -11.74 13.47
CA GLU A 212 0.21 -12.06 13.24
C GLU A 212 -0.36 -11.27 12.05
N GLY A 213 -0.06 -9.97 11.98
CA GLY A 213 -0.51 -9.12 10.88
C GLY A 213 0.00 -9.60 9.53
N THR A 214 1.27 -10.00 9.49
CA THR A 214 1.95 -10.52 8.29
C THR A 214 1.39 -11.88 7.87
N PHE A 215 1.21 -12.83 8.80
CA PHE A 215 0.61 -14.13 8.49
C PHE A 215 -0.83 -14.02 8.02
N ARG A 216 -1.61 -13.07 8.56
CA ARG A 216 -2.98 -12.81 8.07
C ARG A 216 -2.97 -12.39 6.61
N PHE A 217 -2.13 -11.42 6.25
CA PHE A 217 -1.99 -10.98 4.87
C PHE A 217 -1.52 -12.11 3.94
N LEU A 218 -0.52 -12.89 4.36
CA LEU A 218 -0.04 -14.06 3.60
C LEU A 218 -1.13 -15.13 3.41
N CYS A 219 -2.04 -15.31 4.38
CA CYS A 219 -3.20 -16.22 4.24
C CYS A 219 -4.25 -15.70 3.25
N GLU A 220 -4.39 -14.39 3.07
CA GLU A 220 -5.28 -13.82 2.05
C GLU A 220 -4.73 -14.08 0.65
N LEU A 221 -3.41 -14.01 0.47
CA LEU A 221 -2.72 -14.32 -0.77
C LEU A 221 -2.70 -15.82 -1.07
N GLU A 222 -2.49 -16.66 -0.05
CA GLU A 222 -2.40 -18.12 -0.18
C GLU A 222 -3.41 -18.85 0.72
N PRO A 223 -4.72 -18.76 0.43
CA PRO A 223 -5.78 -19.28 1.31
C PRO A 223 -5.80 -20.81 1.45
N LYS A 224 -5.01 -21.53 0.65
CA LYS A 224 -4.87 -22.99 0.72
C LYS A 224 -3.58 -23.43 1.43
N ASN A 225 -2.72 -22.50 1.83
CA ASN A 225 -1.47 -22.80 2.52
C ASN A 225 -1.73 -23.06 4.00
N ARG A 226 -1.76 -24.35 4.38
CA ARG A 226 -2.00 -24.78 5.77
C ARG A 226 -0.92 -24.30 6.73
N THR A 227 0.33 -24.25 6.31
CA THR A 227 1.43 -23.80 7.15
C THR A 227 1.24 -22.35 7.60
N LEU A 228 0.83 -21.47 6.68
CA LEU A 228 0.54 -20.07 7.04
C LEU A 228 -0.67 -19.95 7.98
N GLN A 229 -1.69 -20.79 7.79
CA GLN A 229 -2.85 -20.83 8.69
C GLN A 229 -2.47 -21.28 10.09
N ASP A 230 -1.63 -22.32 10.20
CA ASP A 230 -1.13 -22.83 11.48
C ASP A 230 -0.31 -21.75 12.21
N TYR A 231 0.59 -21.05 11.50
CA TYR A 231 1.35 -19.94 12.08
C TYR A 231 0.47 -18.76 12.52
N LEU A 232 -0.57 -18.42 11.75
CA LEU A 232 -1.51 -17.37 12.12
C LEU A 232 -2.27 -17.73 13.40
N GLU A 233 -2.74 -18.97 13.50
CA GLU A 233 -3.45 -19.45 14.69
C GLU A 233 -2.54 -19.47 15.92
N LEU A 234 -1.33 -20.00 15.79
CA LEU A 234 -0.33 -20.02 16.87
C LEU A 234 0.05 -18.61 17.31
N SER A 235 0.25 -17.68 16.36
CA SER A 235 0.56 -16.28 16.66
C SER A 235 -0.56 -15.64 17.49
N ARG A 236 -1.82 -15.85 17.10
CA ARG A 236 -2.99 -15.35 17.85
C ARG A 236 -3.08 -15.89 19.27
N GLN A 237 -2.85 -17.19 19.44
CA GLN A 237 -2.85 -17.82 20.76
C GLN A 237 -1.75 -17.19 21.63
N LYS A 238 -0.54 -17.01 21.08
CA LYS A 238 0.58 -16.42 21.80
C LYS A 238 0.35 -14.95 22.16
N VAL A 239 -0.24 -14.15 21.28
CA VAL A 239 -0.63 -12.77 21.61
C VAL A 239 -1.58 -12.76 22.81
N GLN A 240 -2.62 -13.61 22.81
CA GLN A 240 -3.56 -13.70 23.94
C GLN A 240 -2.89 -14.14 25.24
N GLU A 241 -1.96 -15.10 25.18
CA GLU A 241 -1.18 -15.54 26.35
C GLU A 241 -0.29 -14.42 26.92
N THR A 242 0.28 -13.58 26.08
CA THR A 242 1.14 -12.45 26.52
C THR A 242 0.36 -11.24 27.04
N GLU A 243 -0.95 -11.16 26.76
CA GLU A 243 -1.83 -10.06 27.18
C GLU A 243 -2.70 -10.39 28.40
N ALA A 244 -2.72 -11.65 28.85
CA ALA A 244 -3.48 -12.16 30.00
C ALA A 244 -2.68 -12.12 31.31
#